data_AF-A0AAU3SW12-F1
#
_entry.id   AF-A0AAU3SW12-F1
#
_cell.length_a   1.000
_cell.length_b   1.000
_cell.length_c   1.000
_cell.angle_alpha   90.00
_cell.angle_beta   90.00
_cell.angle_gamma   90.00
#
_symmetry.space_group_name_H-M   'P 1'
#
loop_
_entity.id
_entity.type
_entity.pdbx_description
1 polymer ?
#
loop_
_entity_poly.entity_id
_entity_poly.type
_entity_poly.pdbx_seq_one_letter_code
_entity_poly.pdbx_strand_id
1 'polypeptide(L)'
;MEATTITADELRKGWADVLAATYRAGRHHQVTRHGKAAVSVIPPEWYAQAAGADGPAVREETATEGLRSLADLLEDVRIAGTHVAITRRGTRVAVLVPHAWAAERYGSPA
;
A
#
# COMPACT_ATOMS: atom_id res chain seq x y z
N MET A 1 -0.64 -12.48 -11.08
CA MET A 1 0.27 -11.56 -10.36
C MET A 1 0.47 -12.15 -8.98
N GLU A 2 1.70 -12.31 -8.51
CA GLU A 2 1.95 -12.88 -7.19
C GLU A 2 1.95 -11.77 -6.15
N ALA A 3 0.95 -11.78 -5.26
CA ALA A 3 0.92 -10.91 -4.10
C ALA A 3 1.54 -11.65 -2.91
N THR A 4 2.47 -11.01 -2.21
CA THR A 4 3.06 -11.57 -0.99
C THR A 4 2.27 -11.11 0.23
N THR A 5 1.85 -12.04 1.08
CA THR A 5 1.17 -11.69 2.33
C THR A 5 2.19 -11.40 3.44
N ILE A 6 2.05 -10.25 4.09
CA ILE A 6 2.84 -9.83 5.26
C ILE A 6 1.91 -9.34 6.37
N THR A 7 2.37 -9.39 7.60
CA THR A 7 1.66 -8.81 8.75
C THR A 7 1.98 -7.32 8.90
N ALA A 8 1.11 -6.59 9.60
CA ALA A 8 1.35 -5.18 9.93
C ALA A 8 2.63 -4.97 10.78
N ASP A 9 3.01 -5.96 11.59
CA ASP A 9 4.25 -5.92 12.38
C ASP A 9 5.50 -6.12 11.51
N GLU A 10 5.44 -7.05 10.55
CA GLU A 10 6.51 -7.23 9.55
C GLU A 10 6.66 -5.99 8.67
N LEU A 11 5.54 -5.39 8.23
CA LEU A 11 5.56 -4.12 7.50
C LEU A 11 6.20 -3.01 8.33
N ARG A 12 5.91 -2.94 9.64
CA ARG A 12 6.51 -1.95 10.54
C ARG A 12 8.02 -2.14 10.64
N LYS A 13 8.47 -3.37 10.85
CA LYS A 13 9.90 -3.70 11.02
C LYS A 13 10.69 -3.58 9.72
N GLY A 14 10.08 -3.89 8.59
CA GLY A 14 10.70 -3.90 7.26
C GLY A 14 10.20 -2.81 6.33
N TRP A 15 9.70 -1.68 6.84
CA TRP A 15 9.03 -0.65 6.04
C TRP A 15 9.84 -0.21 4.82
N ALA A 16 11.12 0.13 5.03
CA ALA A 16 12.00 0.58 3.96
C ALA A 16 12.23 -0.51 2.90
N ASP A 17 12.35 -1.76 3.32
CA ASP A 17 12.59 -2.90 2.43
C ASP A 17 11.33 -3.23 1.62
N VAL A 18 10.15 -3.18 2.24
CA VAL A 18 8.87 -3.36 1.53
C VAL A 18 8.68 -2.26 0.50
N LEU A 19 8.90 -0.99 0.85
CA LEU A 19 8.82 0.11 -0.12
C LEU A 19 9.82 -0.07 -1.27
N ALA A 20 11.05 -0.49 -0.98
CA ALA A 20 12.06 -0.74 -2.00
C ALA A 20 11.66 -1.91 -2.91
N ALA A 21 11.11 -2.99 -2.35
CA ALA A 21 10.64 -4.15 -3.10
C ALA A 21 9.43 -3.81 -3.98
N THR A 22 8.46 -3.05 -3.45
CA THR A 22 7.32 -2.55 -4.23
C THR A 22 7.79 -1.68 -5.40
N TYR A 23 8.65 -0.70 -5.14
CA TYR A 23 9.09 0.24 -6.17
C TYR A 23 10.02 -0.40 -7.21
N ARG A 24 11.02 -1.19 -6.78
CA ARG A 24 12.08 -1.68 -7.67
C ARG A 24 11.75 -3.02 -8.34
N ALA A 25 11.01 -3.88 -7.63
CA ALA A 25 10.69 -5.22 -8.11
C ALA A 25 9.22 -5.35 -8.54
N GLY A 26 8.45 -4.26 -8.54
CA GLY A 26 7.04 -4.25 -8.95
C GLY A 26 6.17 -5.17 -8.10
N ARG A 27 6.51 -5.33 -6.81
CA ARG A 27 5.83 -6.29 -5.91
C ARG A 27 4.59 -5.70 -5.26
N HIS A 28 3.52 -6.50 -5.26
CA HIS A 28 2.30 -6.26 -4.48
C HIS A 28 2.38 -7.02 -3.16
N HIS A 29 2.14 -6.31 -2.06
CA HIS A 29 2.08 -6.89 -0.73
C HIS A 29 0.68 -6.74 -0.15
N GLN A 30 0.09 -7.86 0.28
CA GLN A 30 -1.12 -7.85 1.09
C GLN A 30 -0.73 -7.75 2.56
N VAL A 31 -1.18 -6.70 3.22
CA VAL A 31 -0.92 -6.45 4.64
C VAL A 31 -2.10 -6.98 5.46
N THR A 32 -1.79 -7.84 6.42
CA THR A 32 -2.76 -8.41 7.35
C THR A 32 -2.61 -7.82 8.75
N ARG A 33 -3.72 -7.67 9.47
CA ARG A 33 -3.75 -7.29 10.88
C ARG A 33 -4.67 -8.25 11.61
N HIS A 34 -4.16 -8.92 12.66
CA HIS A 34 -4.89 -9.98 13.38
C HIS A 34 -5.43 -11.08 12.43
N GLY A 35 -4.63 -11.50 11.45
CA GLY A 35 -4.99 -12.55 10.48
C GLY A 35 -6.00 -12.15 9.40
N LYS A 36 -6.43 -10.88 9.35
CA LYS A 36 -7.35 -10.38 8.32
C LYS A 36 -6.66 -9.40 7.38
N ALA A 37 -6.94 -9.50 6.09
CA ALA A 37 -6.46 -8.55 5.10
C ALA A 37 -6.96 -7.14 5.44
N ALA A 38 -6.04 -6.18 5.52
CA ALA A 38 -6.34 -4.81 5.92
C ALA A 38 -6.09 -3.84 4.76
N VAL A 39 -4.90 -3.91 4.17
CA VAL A 39 -4.41 -2.94 3.19
C VAL A 39 -3.57 -3.67 2.15
N SER A 40 -3.54 -3.17 0.93
CA SER A 40 -2.56 -3.61 -0.08
C SER A 40 -1.54 -2.50 -0.34
N VAL A 41 -0.27 -2.87 -0.42
CA VAL A 41 0.83 -1.99 -0.86
C VAL A 41 1.16 -2.38 -2.29
N ILE A 42 0.98 -1.44 -3.22
CA ILE A 42 1.14 -1.67 -4.66
C ILE A 42 2.10 -0.67 -5.29
N PRO A 43 2.71 -1.02 -6.44
CA PRO A 43 3.50 -0.09 -7.22
C PRO A 43 2.66 1.11 -7.70
N PRO A 44 3.22 2.34 -7.72
CA PRO A 44 2.51 3.54 -8.18
C PRO A 44 1.96 3.43 -9.60
N GLU A 45 2.68 2.75 -10.49
CA GLU A 45 2.28 2.54 -11.87
C GLU A 45 1.08 1.60 -12.00
N TRP A 46 0.97 0.59 -11.14
CA TRP A 46 -0.20 -0.29 -11.11
C TRP A 46 -1.43 0.49 -10.64
N TYR A 47 -1.27 1.31 -9.59
CA TYR A 47 -2.33 2.20 -9.15
C TYR A 47 -2.79 3.12 -10.28
N ALA A 48 -1.87 3.78 -10.97
CA ALA A 48 -2.21 4.67 -12.08
C ALA A 48 -2.97 3.96 -13.21
N GLN A 49 -2.57 2.74 -13.56
CA GLN A 49 -3.24 1.92 -14.57
C GLN A 49 -4.67 1.54 -14.15
N ALA A 50 -4.86 1.11 -12.90
CA ALA A 50 -6.16 0.61 -12.44
C ALA A 50 -7.11 1.70 -11.93
N ALA A 51 -6.58 2.85 -11.54
CA ALA A 51 -7.36 4.02 -11.16
C ALA A 51 -7.88 4.78 -12.39
N GLY A 52 -7.10 4.84 -13.47
CA GLY A 52 -7.46 5.58 -14.68
C GLY A 52 -7.51 7.10 -14.46
N ALA A 53 -8.16 7.82 -15.39
CA ALA A 53 -8.26 9.28 -15.36
C ALA A 53 -9.15 9.80 -14.20
N ASP A 54 -10.20 9.06 -13.87
CA ASP A 54 -11.16 9.38 -12.81
C ASP A 54 -10.86 8.61 -11.51
N GLY A 55 -9.57 8.34 -11.29
CA GLY A 55 -9.08 7.61 -10.15
C GLY A 55 -9.50 8.25 -8.83
N PRO A 56 -9.68 7.46 -7.76
CA PRO A 56 -10.00 8.01 -6.47
C PRO A 56 -8.88 8.93 -5.97
N ALA A 57 -9.26 9.96 -5.21
CA ALA A 57 -8.31 10.92 -4.66
C ALA A 57 -7.23 10.21 -3.83
N VAL A 58 -5.98 10.63 -4.04
CA VAL A 58 -4.81 10.07 -3.36
C VAL A 58 -4.22 11.11 -2.44
N ARG A 59 -4.07 10.77 -1.16
CA ARG A 59 -3.31 11.58 -0.20
C ARG A 59 -1.83 11.26 -0.34
N GLU A 60 -0.97 12.26 -0.37
CA GLU A 60 0.48 12.05 -0.36
C GLU A 60 1.01 12.09 1.08
N GLU A 61 1.85 11.12 1.42
CA GLU A 61 2.53 11.03 2.71
C GLU A 61 4.02 10.76 2.45
N THR A 62 4.90 11.49 3.13
CA THR A 62 6.34 11.29 2.94
C THR A 62 6.82 10.13 3.81
N ALA A 63 7.66 9.26 3.26
CA ALA A 63 8.40 8.21 3.97
C ALA A 63 9.51 8.81 4.85
N THR A 64 9.19 9.74 5.74
CA THR A 64 10.08 10.11 6.84
C THR A 64 9.95 9.07 7.96
N GLU A 65 11.02 8.86 8.73
CA GLU A 65 11.03 7.95 9.89
C GLU A 65 10.00 8.36 10.97
N GLY A 66 9.46 9.58 10.88
CA GLY A 66 8.34 10.10 11.65
C GLY A 66 6.99 9.81 10.99
N LEU A 67 6.75 8.58 10.54
CA LEU A 67 5.41 8.11 10.20
C LEU A 67 4.44 8.56 11.30
N ARG A 68 3.34 9.24 10.94
CA ARG A 68 2.08 9.01 11.67
C ARG A 68 2.01 7.51 11.91
N SER A 69 1.75 7.06 13.14
CA SER A 69 1.92 5.65 13.51
C SER A 69 1.42 4.77 12.37
N LEU A 70 2.22 3.83 11.86
CA LEU A 70 1.79 2.96 10.75
C LEU A 70 0.39 2.38 11.01
N ALA A 71 0.03 2.20 12.29
CA ALA A 71 -1.33 1.88 12.72
C ALA A 71 -2.40 2.87 12.22
N ASP A 72 -2.21 4.18 12.41
CA ASP A 72 -3.13 5.24 11.98
C ASP A 72 -3.24 5.26 10.46
N LEU A 73 -2.11 5.10 9.75
CA LEU A 73 -2.10 5.08 8.29
C LEU A 73 -2.83 3.85 7.74
N LEU A 74 -2.64 2.67 8.35
CA LEU A 74 -3.39 1.48 8.01
C LEU A 74 -4.89 1.61 8.36
N GLU A 75 -5.22 2.34 9.43
CA GLU A 75 -6.59 2.59 9.85
C GLU A 75 -7.32 3.53 8.89
N ASP A 76 -6.68 4.62 8.46
CA ASP A 76 -7.19 5.53 7.43
C ASP A 76 -7.50 4.79 6.12
N VAL A 77 -6.57 3.93 5.67
CA VAL A 77 -6.77 3.17 4.43
C VAL A 77 -7.88 2.13 4.60
N ARG A 78 -7.89 1.40 5.72
CA ARG A 78 -8.85 0.31 5.95
C ARG A 78 -10.26 0.81 6.23
N ILE A 79 -10.41 1.83 7.09
CA ILE A 79 -11.71 2.30 7.60
C ILE A 79 -12.25 3.42 6.73
N ALA A 80 -11.44 4.45 6.45
CA ALA A 80 -11.89 5.60 5.67
C ALA A 80 -11.81 5.35 4.16
N GLY A 81 -11.27 4.21 3.71
CA GLY A 81 -11.13 3.89 2.29
C GLY A 81 -10.15 4.79 1.54
N THR A 82 -9.26 5.47 2.27
CA THR A 82 -8.35 6.47 1.68
C THR A 82 -7.22 5.77 0.91
N HIS A 83 -6.90 6.26 -0.29
CA HIS A 83 -5.66 5.87 -0.98
C HIS A 83 -4.53 6.78 -0.57
N VAL A 84 -3.39 6.19 -0.21
CA VAL A 84 -2.23 6.94 0.28
C VAL A 84 -1.01 6.63 -0.57
N ALA A 85 -0.49 7.62 -1.29
CA ALA A 85 0.78 7.52 -1.98
C ALA A 85 1.92 7.85 -1.02
N ILE A 86 2.85 6.91 -0.87
CA ILE A 86 4.07 7.11 -0.12
C ILE A 86 5.12 7.71 -1.04
N THR A 87 5.64 8.88 -0.67
CA THR A 87 6.70 9.56 -1.41
C THR A 87 8.04 9.48 -0.67
N ARG A 88 9.14 9.33 -1.41
CA ARG A 88 10.50 9.40 -0.89
C ARG A 88 11.30 10.34 -1.76
N ARG A 89 11.82 11.43 -1.18
CA ARG A 89 12.56 12.49 -1.92
C ARG A 89 11.77 13.02 -3.13
N GLY A 90 10.45 13.19 -2.99
CA GLY A 90 9.57 13.68 -4.05
C GLY A 90 9.11 12.63 -5.07
N THR A 91 9.56 11.38 -4.96
CA THR A 91 9.15 10.28 -5.85
C THR A 91 8.14 9.37 -5.17
N ARG A 92 7.02 9.05 -5.80
CA ARG A 92 6.09 8.03 -5.31
C ARG A 92 6.76 6.65 -5.39
N VAL A 93 6.83 5.95 -4.27
CA VAL A 93 7.49 4.63 -4.17
C VAL A 93 6.50 3.49 -3.92
N ALA A 94 5.34 3.79 -3.34
CA ALA A 94 4.26 2.83 -3.17
C ALA A 94 2.93 3.57 -3.02
N VAL A 95 1.83 2.85 -3.24
CA VAL A 95 0.49 3.31 -2.89
C VAL A 95 -0.15 2.27 -1.98
N LEU A 96 -0.68 2.74 -0.84
CA LEU A 96 -1.50 1.94 0.05
C LEU A 96 -2.95 2.13 -0.34
N VAL A 97 -3.63 1.00 -0.54
CA VAL A 97 -5.02 0.97 -0.96
C VAL A 97 -5.85 0.01 -0.13
N PRO A 98 -7.18 0.24 0.01
CA PRO A 98 -8.08 -0.71 0.64
C PRO A 98 -7.94 -2.08 -0.03
N HIS A 99 -7.89 -3.15 0.77
CA HIS A 99 -7.72 -4.49 0.22
C HIS A 99 -8.84 -4.88 -0.76
N ALA A 100 -10.10 -4.53 -0.45
CA ALA A 100 -11.22 -4.79 -1.35
C ALA A 100 -11.03 -4.17 -2.74
N TRP A 101 -10.57 -2.92 -2.81
CA TRP A 101 -10.30 -2.23 -4.08
C TRP A 101 -9.20 -2.93 -4.88
N ALA A 102 -8.13 -3.38 -4.19
CA ALA A 102 -7.05 -4.13 -4.80
C ALA A 102 -7.49 -5.53 -5.27
N ALA A 103 -8.29 -6.24 -4.48
CA ALA A 103 -8.78 -7.58 -4.80
C ALA A 103 -9.63 -7.59 -6.07
N GLU A 104 -10.50 -6.58 -6.24
CA GLU A 104 -11.33 -6.41 -7.45
C GLU A 104 -10.50 -6.17 -8.72
N ARG A 105 -9.36 -5.48 -8.61
CA ARG A 105 -8.58 -5.00 -9.76
C ARG A 105 -7.40 -5.89 -10.12
N TYR A 106 -6.78 -6.51 -9.12
CA TYR A 106 -5.55 -7.28 -9.29
C TYR A 106 -5.74 -8.77 -8.96
N GLY A 107 -6.91 -9.15 -8.45
CA GLY A 107 -7.16 -10.47 -7.89
C GLY A 107 -6.64 -10.58 -6.45
N SER A 108 -7.30 -11.41 -5.64
CA SER A 108 -6.76 -11.79 -4.32
C SER A 108 -5.66 -12.85 -4.50
N PRO A 109 -4.54 -12.78 -3.77
CA PRO A 109 -3.67 -13.94 -3.64
C PRO A 109 -4.49 -15.12 -3.11
N ALA A 110 -4.36 -16.27 -3.80
CA ALA A 110 -4.96 -17.53 -3.40
C ALA A 110 -4.34 -18.08 -2.12
#